data_AF-A0A9E4CRV3-F1
#
_entry.id   AF-A0A9E4CRV3-F1
#
_cell.length_a   1.000
_cell.length_b   1.000
_cell.length_c   1.000
_cell.angle_alpha   90.00
_cell.angle_beta   90.00
_cell.angle_gamma   90.00
#
_symmetry.space_group_name_H-M   'P 1'
#
loop_
_entity.id
_entity.type
_entity.pdbx_description
1 polymer ?
#
loop_
_entity_poly.entity_id
_entity_poly.type
_entity_poly.pdbx_seq_one_letter_code
_entity_poly.pdbx_strand_id
1 'polypeptide(L)'
;MEGRPIDLTITKPVLYMWLASLLCVGFAIWQARRMRPRPDRKQTFVETMYEFLHDQVADATLPEGHIFRRYMPYLASVFLFIWTMNLISFIPLPFGAHSWVGENGGPEVLKDLGLYAATSNINVTFALTLVTLLIAHVLGVRTHGPIGYLKTWAPPGGIGLKIFMWIIHA
;
A
#
# COMPACT_ATOMS: atom_id res chain seq x y z
N MET A 1 3.97 23.80 -28.68
CA MET A 1 3.06 23.22 -27.67
C MET A 1 2.33 22.06 -28.36
N GLU A 2 3.01 20.92 -28.57
CA GLU A 2 2.43 19.75 -29.24
C GLU A 2 1.56 18.97 -28.27
N GLY A 3 0.27 18.89 -28.56
CA GLY A 3 -0.66 17.99 -27.90
C GLY A 3 -0.30 16.56 -28.27
N ARG A 4 0.50 15.90 -27.44
CA ARG A 4 0.70 14.45 -27.55
C ARG A 4 -0.48 13.75 -26.88
N PRO A 5 -1.24 12.92 -27.61
CA PRO A 5 -2.21 12.03 -26.97
C PRO A 5 -1.40 11.07 -26.10
N ILE A 6 -1.69 11.04 -24.79
CA ILE A 6 -1.25 10.05 -23.78
C ILE A 6 -0.15 9.10 -24.31
N ASP A 7 1.13 9.45 -24.10
CA ASP A 7 2.29 8.64 -24.52
C ASP A 7 2.34 7.33 -23.70
N LEU A 8 1.59 6.32 -24.13
CA LEU A 8 1.54 4.97 -23.54
C LEU A 8 2.73 4.08 -23.96
N THR A 9 3.83 4.68 -24.37
CA THR A 9 5.02 3.94 -24.79
C THR A 9 5.56 3.15 -23.62
N ILE A 10 5.57 1.83 -23.72
CA ILE A 10 6.15 0.93 -22.71
C ILE A 10 7.66 1.12 -22.76
N THR A 11 8.14 2.01 -21.90
CA THR A 11 9.58 2.24 -21.72
C THR A 11 10.16 1.10 -20.88
N LYS A 12 11.47 0.85 -21.03
CA LYS A 12 12.17 -0.16 -20.20
C LYS A 12 11.90 0.04 -18.69
N PRO A 13 11.92 1.27 -18.13
CA PRO A 13 11.53 1.52 -16.75
C PRO A 13 10.10 1.09 -16.39
N VAL A 14 9.13 1.30 -17.29
CA VAL A 14 7.72 0.87 -17.06
C VAL A 14 7.63 -0.65 -16.97
N LEU A 15 8.34 -1.37 -17.84
CA LEU A 15 8.41 -2.82 -17.80
C LEU A 15 9.05 -3.33 -16.50
N TYR A 16 10.17 -2.72 -16.07
CA TYR A 16 10.82 -3.08 -14.80
C TYR A 16 9.95 -2.76 -13.58
N MET A 17 9.20 -1.65 -13.59
CA MET A 17 8.22 -1.33 -12.52
C MET A 17 7.13 -2.39 -12.43
N TRP A 18 6.59 -2.83 -13.57
CA TRP A 18 5.55 -3.86 -13.60
C TRP A 18 6.08 -5.20 -13.11
N LEU A 19 7.28 -5.61 -13.55
CA LEU A 19 7.92 -6.84 -13.12
C LEU A 19 8.24 -6.81 -11.62
N ALA A 20 8.82 -5.71 -11.12
CA ALA A 20 9.12 -5.54 -9.70
C ALA A 20 7.84 -5.57 -8.84
N SER A 21 6.78 -4.88 -9.29
CA SER A 21 5.46 -4.90 -8.63
C SER A 21 4.90 -6.33 -8.56
N LEU A 22 4.93 -7.06 -9.67
CA LEU A 22 4.40 -8.42 -9.74
C LEU A 22 5.19 -9.42 -8.88
N LEU A 23 6.52 -9.28 -8.84
CA LEU A 23 7.37 -10.07 -7.95
C LEU A 23 7.10 -9.76 -6.46
N CYS A 24 6.95 -8.48 -6.11
CA CYS A 24 6.69 -8.06 -4.74
C CYS A 24 5.30 -8.51 -4.25
N VAL A 25 4.27 -8.33 -5.09
CA VAL A 25 2.91 -8.82 -4.82
C VAL A 25 2.91 -10.35 -4.72
N GLY A 26 3.61 -11.04 -5.63
CA GLY A 26 3.76 -12.50 -5.61
C GLY A 26 4.43 -12.99 -4.33
N PHE A 27 5.50 -12.34 -3.88
CA PHE A 27 6.20 -12.66 -2.63
C PHE A 27 5.30 -12.44 -1.40
N ALA A 28 4.57 -11.32 -1.34
CA ALA A 28 3.62 -11.03 -0.27
C ALA A 28 2.52 -12.09 -0.19
N ILE A 29 1.94 -12.49 -1.32
CA ILE A 29 0.92 -13.55 -1.40
C ILE A 29 1.51 -14.91 -0.99
N TRP A 30 2.73 -15.24 -1.42
CA TRP A 30 3.39 -16.49 -1.07
C TRP A 30 3.65 -16.60 0.43
N GLN A 31 4.13 -15.53 1.07
CA GLN A 31 4.29 -15.46 2.52
C GLN A 31 2.95 -15.62 3.24
N ALA A 32 1.91 -14.89 2.80
CA ALA A 32 0.58 -14.96 3.41
C ALA A 32 -0.01 -16.39 3.36
N ARG A 33 0.27 -17.14 2.29
CA ARG A 33 -0.22 -18.52 2.11
C ARG A 33 0.49 -19.56 2.98
N ARG A 34 1.61 -19.22 3.63
CA ARG A 34 2.37 -20.17 4.47
C ARG A 34 1.96 -20.18 5.95
N MET A 35 0.93 -19.42 6.36
CA MET A 35 0.43 -19.43 7.74
C MET A 35 -0.26 -20.76 8.10
N ARG A 36 0.02 -21.31 9.30
CA ARG A 36 -0.46 -22.63 9.76
C ARG A 36 -1.38 -22.52 10.98
N PRO A 37 -2.24 -23.52 11.27
CA PRO A 37 -3.22 -23.45 12.38
C PRO A 37 -2.67 -23.69 13.80
N ARG A 38 -1.45 -24.23 13.96
CA ARG A 38 -0.81 -24.45 15.27
C ARG A 38 0.46 -23.59 15.37
N PRO A 39 0.53 -22.62 16.29
CA PRO A 39 1.60 -21.63 16.29
C PRO A 39 2.95 -22.18 16.75
N ASP A 40 3.95 -21.96 15.91
CA ASP A 40 5.37 -22.07 16.23
C ASP A 40 5.90 -20.69 16.67
N ARG A 41 7.11 -20.58 17.24
CA ARG A 41 7.69 -19.30 17.74
C ARG A 41 7.68 -18.18 16.71
N LYS A 42 7.88 -18.51 15.43
CA LYS A 42 7.81 -17.55 14.32
C LYS A 42 6.37 -17.09 14.04
N GLN A 43 5.40 -17.97 14.28
CA GLN A 43 3.98 -17.63 14.16
C GLN A 43 3.52 -16.73 15.30
N THR A 44 3.99 -16.93 16.54
CA THR A 44 3.70 -16.00 17.66
C THR A 44 4.13 -14.58 17.34
N PHE A 45 5.32 -14.40 16.75
CA PHE A 45 5.77 -13.07 16.30
C PHE A 45 4.82 -12.47 15.24
N VAL A 46 4.41 -13.27 14.26
CA VAL A 46 3.47 -12.84 13.20
C VAL A 46 2.08 -12.53 13.78
N GLU A 47 1.60 -13.30 14.75
CA GLU A 47 0.33 -13.06 15.46
C GLU A 47 0.40 -11.77 16.26
N THR A 48 1.48 -11.50 17.01
CA THR A 48 1.67 -10.21 17.69
C THR A 48 1.70 -9.03 16.72
N MET A 49 2.33 -9.19 15.55
CA MET A 49 2.31 -8.15 14.52
C MET A 49 0.92 -7.95 13.92
N TYR A 50 0.16 -9.04 13.75
CA TYR A 50 -1.23 -8.99 13.29
C TYR A 50 -2.15 -8.32 14.31
N GLU A 51 -1.99 -8.62 15.61
CA GLU A 51 -2.73 -7.98 16.71
C GLU A 51 -2.42 -6.48 16.78
N PHE A 52 -1.13 -6.10 16.70
CA PHE A 52 -0.75 -4.68 16.63
C PHE A 52 -1.41 -3.96 15.45
N LEU A 53 -1.39 -4.58 14.27
CA LEU A 53 -2.05 -4.05 13.09
C LEU A 53 -3.57 -3.94 13.26
N HIS A 54 -4.18 -4.96 13.86
CA HIS A 54 -5.61 -4.98 14.14
C HIS A 54 -6.00 -3.82 15.08
N ASP A 55 -5.38 -3.76 16.26
CA ASP A 55 -5.79 -2.86 17.32
C ASP A 55 -5.36 -1.41 17.05
N GLN A 56 -4.18 -1.20 16.44
CA GLN A 56 -3.65 0.15 16.23
C GLN A 56 -4.04 0.77 14.90
N VAL A 57 -4.31 -0.04 13.87
CA VAL A 57 -4.58 0.46 12.51
C VAL A 57 -6.00 0.13 12.08
N ALA A 58 -6.44 -1.12 12.22
CA ALA A 58 -7.76 -1.52 11.75
C ALA A 58 -8.86 -0.84 12.56
N ASP A 59 -8.78 -0.86 13.89
CA ASP A 59 -9.78 -0.21 14.76
C ASP A 59 -9.81 1.32 14.58
N ALA A 60 -8.67 1.94 14.27
CA ALA A 60 -8.59 3.38 14.01
C ALA A 60 -9.16 3.79 12.64
N THR A 61 -9.26 2.85 11.68
CA THR A 61 -9.54 3.18 10.27
C THR A 61 -10.88 2.61 9.77
N LEU A 62 -11.26 1.41 10.21
CA LEU A 62 -12.43 0.69 9.71
C LEU A 62 -13.64 0.89 10.64
N PRO A 63 -14.84 1.11 10.09
CA PRO A 63 -16.04 1.11 10.89
C PRO A 63 -16.34 -0.31 11.42
N GLU A 64 -16.81 -0.38 12.66
CA GLU A 64 -17.11 -1.63 13.37
C GLU A 64 -18.13 -2.52 12.63
N GLY A 65 -18.14 -3.81 12.98
CA GLY A 65 -19.14 -4.77 12.52
C GLY A 65 -18.74 -5.59 11.30
N HIS A 66 -19.70 -5.90 10.42
CA HIS A 66 -19.49 -6.81 9.28
C HIS A 66 -18.43 -6.29 8.30
N ILE A 67 -18.32 -4.97 8.15
CA ILE A 67 -17.36 -4.33 7.26
C ILE A 67 -15.94 -4.50 7.76
N PHE A 68 -15.70 -4.31 9.05
CA PHE A 68 -14.42 -4.54 9.68
C PHE A 68 -13.84 -5.91 9.28
N ARG A 69 -14.59 -6.99 9.55
CA ARG A 69 -14.16 -8.38 9.27
C ARG A 69 -13.92 -8.65 7.78
N ARG A 70 -14.64 -7.95 6.90
CA ARG A 70 -14.51 -8.11 5.44
C ARG A 70 -13.27 -7.42 4.87
N TYR A 71 -12.90 -6.26 5.43
CA TYR A 71 -11.80 -5.44 4.92
C TYR A 71 -10.50 -5.58 5.70
N MET A 72 -10.54 -6.17 6.90
CA MET A 72 -9.36 -6.50 7.69
C MET A 72 -8.30 -7.27 6.87
N PRO A 73 -8.63 -8.34 6.11
CA PRO A 73 -7.62 -9.05 5.31
C PRO A 73 -6.95 -8.17 4.25
N TYR A 74 -7.70 -7.23 3.65
CA TYR A 74 -7.14 -6.27 2.70
C TYR A 74 -6.17 -5.31 3.39
N LEU A 75 -6.61 -4.68 4.49
CA LEU A 75 -5.78 -3.74 5.26
C LEU A 75 -4.50 -4.42 5.75
N ALA A 76 -4.62 -5.64 6.26
CA ALA A 76 -3.49 -6.44 6.70
C ALA A 76 -2.49 -6.74 5.58
N SER A 77 -2.99 -7.11 4.40
CA SER A 77 -2.15 -7.38 3.24
C SER A 77 -1.39 -6.15 2.76
N VAL A 78 -2.06 -4.98 2.69
CA VAL A 78 -1.47 -3.71 2.27
C VAL A 78 -0.44 -3.23 3.28
N PHE A 79 -0.75 -3.30 4.58
CA PHE A 79 0.19 -2.96 5.63
C PHE A 79 1.44 -3.84 5.59
N LEU A 80 1.28 -5.17 5.59
CA LEU A 80 2.42 -6.10 5.51
C LEU A 80 3.22 -5.89 4.23
N PHE A 81 2.58 -5.57 3.11
CA PHE A 81 3.25 -5.25 1.86
C PHE A 81 4.12 -3.99 1.99
N ILE A 82 3.55 -2.87 2.42
CA ILE A 82 4.27 -1.60 2.59
C ILE A 82 5.42 -1.79 3.60
N TRP A 83 5.15 -2.43 4.73
CA TRP A 83 6.12 -2.69 5.78
C TRP A 83 7.28 -3.56 5.29
N THR A 84 6.99 -4.68 4.61
CA THR A 84 8.02 -5.58 4.07
C THR A 84 8.87 -4.87 3.01
N MET A 85 8.26 -4.10 2.11
CA MET A 85 8.98 -3.34 1.09
C MET A 85 9.92 -2.29 1.70
N ASN A 86 9.44 -1.58 2.73
CA ASN A 86 10.23 -0.58 3.44
C ASN A 86 11.31 -1.19 4.35
N LEU A 87 11.13 -2.43 4.82
CA LEU A 87 12.18 -3.15 5.55
C LEU A 87 13.26 -3.70 4.63
N ILE A 88 12.88 -4.26 3.48
CA ILE A 88 13.82 -4.79 2.49
C ILE A 88 14.76 -3.69 2.01
N SER A 89 14.27 -2.46 1.82
CA SER A 89 15.10 -1.32 1.42
C SER A 89 16.19 -0.94 2.44
N PHE A 90 16.05 -1.35 3.70
CA PHE A 90 17.04 -1.08 4.74
C PHE A 90 18.25 -2.02 4.65
N ILE A 91 18.15 -3.14 3.91
CA ILE A 91 19.24 -4.10 3.76
C ILE A 91 20.18 -3.61 2.64
N PRO A 92 21.42 -3.18 2.95
CA PRO A 92 22.37 -2.79 1.91
C PRO A 92 22.91 -4.05 1.23
N LEU A 93 22.38 -4.40 0.06
CA LEU A 93 22.94 -5.50 -0.74
C LEU A 93 24.21 -5.08 -1.48
N PRO A 94 25.18 -5.99 -1.63
CA PRO A 94 26.45 -5.71 -2.31
C PRO A 94 26.32 -5.63 -3.84
N PHE A 95 25.11 -5.50 -4.41
CA PHE A 95 24.85 -5.58 -5.85
C PHE A 95 24.40 -4.25 -6.49
N GLY A 96 24.20 -3.16 -5.74
CA GLY A 96 23.83 -1.86 -6.34
C GLY A 96 24.94 -1.20 -7.18
N ALA A 97 24.59 -0.23 -8.02
CA ALA A 97 25.56 0.51 -8.84
C ALA A 97 26.69 1.19 -8.04
N HIS A 98 26.41 1.63 -6.81
CA HIS A 98 27.38 2.20 -5.85
C HIS A 98 27.89 1.20 -4.80
N SER A 99 27.65 -0.09 -5.02
CA SER A 99 28.10 -1.14 -4.10
C SER A 99 29.45 -1.72 -4.54
N TRP A 100 30.08 -2.45 -3.62
CA TRP A 100 31.36 -3.12 -3.86
C TRP A 100 31.39 -3.96 -5.16
N VAL A 101 30.31 -4.66 -5.54
CA VAL A 101 30.28 -5.41 -6.83
C VAL A 101 30.10 -4.48 -8.04
N GLY A 102 29.35 -3.39 -7.88
CA GLY A 102 29.13 -2.40 -8.94
C GLY A 102 30.41 -1.63 -9.31
N GLU A 103 31.21 -1.32 -8.30
CA GLU A 103 32.48 -0.61 -8.43
C GLU A 103 33.62 -1.53 -8.94
N ASN A 104 33.61 -2.81 -8.55
CA ASN A 104 34.62 -3.80 -8.96
C ASN A 104 34.35 -4.46 -10.32
N GLY A 105 33.48 -3.88 -11.16
CA GLY A 105 33.25 -4.39 -12.52
C GLY A 105 32.41 -5.68 -12.60
N GLY A 106 31.54 -5.94 -11.62
CA GLY A 106 30.59 -7.06 -11.70
C GLY A 106 29.66 -6.97 -12.93
N PRO A 107 29.06 -8.10 -13.36
CA PRO A 107 28.11 -8.14 -14.48
C PRO A 107 27.05 -7.04 -14.40
N GLU A 108 26.77 -6.34 -15.50
CA GLU A 108 25.75 -5.26 -15.55
C GLU A 108 24.39 -5.73 -15.03
N VAL A 109 24.04 -6.99 -15.31
CA VAL A 109 22.82 -7.65 -14.79
C VAL A 109 22.77 -7.67 -13.26
N LEU A 110 23.91 -7.80 -12.57
CA LEU A 110 23.95 -7.77 -11.12
C LEU A 110 23.85 -6.34 -10.58
N LYS A 111 24.36 -5.33 -11.30
CA LYS A 111 24.29 -3.91 -10.89
C LYS A 111 22.85 -3.40 -10.82
N ASP A 112 22.00 -3.91 -11.71
CA ASP A 112 20.56 -3.62 -11.77
C ASP A 112 19.73 -4.47 -10.78
N LEU A 113 20.34 -5.43 -10.08
CA LEU A 113 19.71 -6.23 -9.00
C LEU A 113 19.88 -5.62 -7.61
N GLY A 114 20.36 -4.38 -7.51
CA GLY A 114 20.20 -3.61 -6.28
C GLY A 114 18.73 -3.62 -5.85
N LEU A 115 18.44 -3.74 -4.55
CA LEU A 115 17.06 -3.80 -4.06
C LEU A 115 16.31 -2.53 -4.44
N TYR A 116 15.54 -2.60 -5.52
CA TYR A 116 14.64 -1.55 -5.91
C TYR A 116 13.42 -1.62 -4.99
N ALA A 117 13.41 -0.76 -3.97
CA ALA A 117 12.27 -0.63 -3.09
C ALA A 117 11.07 -0.19 -3.93
N ALA A 118 10.00 -0.98 -3.99
CA ALA A 118 8.82 -0.61 -4.79
C ALA A 118 8.26 0.76 -4.35
N THR A 119 8.42 1.13 -3.08
CA THR A 119 8.07 2.44 -2.50
C THR A 119 9.00 3.59 -2.90
N SER A 120 10.19 3.32 -3.43
CA SER A 120 11.07 4.35 -4.03
C SER A 120 10.52 4.89 -5.36
N ASN A 121 9.53 4.20 -5.93
CA ASN A 121 8.81 4.66 -7.10
C ASN A 121 7.50 5.35 -6.71
N ILE A 122 7.39 6.63 -7.03
CA ILE A 122 6.18 7.41 -6.75
C ILE A 122 4.92 6.82 -7.41
N ASN A 123 5.05 6.15 -8.57
CA ASN A 123 3.92 5.56 -9.29
C ASN A 123 3.32 4.38 -8.51
N VAL A 124 4.14 3.60 -7.79
CA VAL A 124 3.66 2.45 -7.01
C VAL A 124 2.88 2.94 -5.80
N THR A 125 3.43 3.90 -5.06
CA THR A 125 2.74 4.53 -3.93
C THR A 125 1.45 5.20 -4.40
N PHE A 126 1.50 5.96 -5.50
CA PHE A 126 0.34 6.61 -6.07
C PHE A 126 -0.77 5.62 -6.47
N ALA A 127 -0.42 4.50 -7.12
CA ALA A 127 -1.39 3.48 -7.49
C ALA A 127 -2.05 2.85 -6.24
N LEU A 128 -1.26 2.53 -5.21
CA LEU A 128 -1.77 1.95 -3.97
C LEU A 128 -2.68 2.93 -3.21
N THR A 129 -2.30 4.21 -3.17
CA THR A 129 -3.12 5.29 -2.61
C THR A 129 -4.41 5.44 -3.38
N LEU A 130 -4.38 5.45 -4.71
CA LEU A 130 -5.60 5.59 -5.53
C LEU A 130 -6.57 4.42 -5.32
N VAL A 131 -6.06 3.19 -5.31
CA VAL A 131 -6.88 1.99 -5.04
C VAL A 131 -7.49 2.06 -3.64
N THR A 132 -6.69 2.41 -2.63
CA THR A 132 -7.17 2.52 -1.25
C THR A 132 -8.19 3.65 -1.09
N LEU A 133 -7.99 4.78 -1.78
CA LEU A 133 -8.89 5.92 -1.76
C LEU A 133 -10.24 5.56 -2.41
N LEU A 134 -10.22 4.86 -3.55
CA LEU A 134 -11.44 4.34 -4.17
C LEU A 134 -12.18 3.38 -3.24
N ILE A 135 -11.46 2.46 -2.60
CA ILE A 135 -12.05 1.53 -1.63
C ILE A 135 -12.68 2.29 -0.46
N ALA A 136 -12.00 3.30 0.10
CA ALA A 136 -12.51 4.10 1.20
C ALA A 136 -13.80 4.84 0.83
N HIS A 137 -13.87 5.46 -0.34
CA HIS A 137 -15.07 6.14 -0.82
C HIS A 137 -16.22 5.16 -1.09
N VAL A 138 -15.93 4.04 -1.76
CA VAL A 138 -16.93 2.98 -1.99
C VAL A 138 -17.46 2.44 -0.67
N LEU A 139 -16.59 2.24 0.32
CA LEU A 139 -16.97 1.76 1.64
C LEU A 139 -17.80 2.79 2.40
N GLY A 140 -17.42 4.07 2.34
CA GLY A 140 -18.17 5.18 2.92
C GLY A 140 -19.59 5.30 2.35
N VAL A 141 -19.72 5.17 1.03
CA VAL A 141 -21.03 5.18 0.35
C VAL A 141 -21.84 3.92 0.67
N ARG A 142 -21.22 2.75 0.76
CA ARG A 142 -21.93 1.49 1.10
C ARG A 142 -22.38 1.42 2.56
N THR A 143 -21.63 2.04 3.47
CA THR A 143 -21.95 2.09 4.91
C THR A 143 -23.11 3.02 5.21
N HIS A 144 -23.05 4.25 4.69
CA HIS A 144 -23.98 5.31 5.08
C HIS A 144 -25.03 5.63 4.00
N GLY A 145 -24.94 4.99 2.82
CA GLY A 145 -25.63 5.43 1.61
C GLY A 145 -24.98 6.69 1.02
N PRO A 146 -25.27 7.04 -0.25
CA PRO A 146 -24.65 8.20 -0.91
C PRO A 146 -24.97 9.53 -0.19
N ILE A 147 -26.22 9.71 0.26
CA ILE A 147 -26.64 10.92 0.96
C ILE A 147 -26.12 10.93 2.41
N GLY A 148 -26.12 9.78 3.10
CA GLY A 148 -25.59 9.70 4.46
C GLY A 148 -24.07 9.91 4.50
N TYR A 149 -23.35 9.41 3.51
CA TYR A 149 -21.91 9.62 3.36
C TYR A 149 -21.55 11.10 3.21
N LEU A 150 -22.26 11.83 2.35
CA LEU A 150 -22.05 13.28 2.19
C LEU A 150 -22.36 14.06 3.47
N LYS A 151 -23.31 13.58 4.30
CA LYS A 151 -23.61 14.20 5.59
C LYS A 151 -22.48 14.00 6.61
N THR A 152 -21.71 12.91 6.52
CA THR A 152 -20.56 12.65 7.41
C THR A 152 -19.44 13.68 7.23
N TRP A 153 -19.37 14.34 6.07
CA TRP A 153 -18.33 15.35 5.79
C TRP A 153 -18.58 16.67 6.54
N ALA A 154 -19.81 16.91 7.00
CA ALA A 154 -20.17 18.10 7.74
C ALA A 154 -20.28 17.77 9.24
N PRO A 155 -19.57 18.48 10.13
CA PRO A 155 -19.65 18.23 11.56
C PRO A 155 -21.04 18.56 12.13
N PRO A 156 -21.39 17.96 13.28
CA PRO A 156 -22.62 18.31 13.99
C PRO A 156 -22.59 19.79 14.38
N GLY A 157 -23.58 20.56 13.92
CA GLY A 157 -23.62 22.02 14.08
C GLY A 157 -24.75 22.69 13.28
N GLY A 158 -24.87 24.01 13.45
CA GLY A 158 -25.83 24.82 12.70
C GLY A 158 -25.55 24.86 11.19
N ILE A 159 -26.57 25.13 10.39
CA ILE A 159 -26.52 25.09 8.90
C ILE A 159 -25.40 25.97 8.34
N GLY A 160 -25.15 27.15 8.92
CA GLY A 160 -24.08 28.07 8.49
C GLY A 160 -22.66 27.53 8.74
N LEU A 161 -22.41 26.94 9.91
CA LEU A 161 -21.11 26.32 10.24
C LEU A 161 -20.84 25.10 9.36
N LYS A 162 -21.89 24.34 9.01
CA LYS A 162 -21.79 23.20 8.10
C LYS A 162 -21.36 23.60 6.70
N ILE A 163 -21.94 24.65 6.12
CA ILE A 163 -21.59 25.12 4.77
C ILE A 163 -20.15 25.69 4.77
N PHE A 164 -19.80 26.49 5.78
CA PHE A 164 -18.45 27.03 5.93
C PHE A 164 -17.39 25.95 6.11
N MET A 165 -17.61 24.96 6.99
CA MET A 165 -16.67 23.85 7.17
C MET A 165 -16.61 22.92 5.97
N TRP A 166 -17.71 22.74 5.23
CA TRP A 166 -17.72 21.94 4.00
C TRP A 166 -16.83 22.56 2.91
N ILE A 167 -16.84 23.88 2.74
CA ILE A 167 -15.98 24.58 1.76
C ILE A 167 -14.48 24.50 2.13
N ILE A 168 -14.16 24.37 3.41
CA ILE A 168 -12.75 24.29 3.89
C ILE A 168 -12.22 22.85 3.85
N HIS A 169 -13.09 21.85 4.03
CA HIS A 169 -12.70 20.43 4.03
C HIS A 169 -12.96 19.70 2.69
N ALA A 170 -13.71 20.30 1.76
CA ALA A 170 -13.89 19.82 0.39
C ALA A 170 -12.77 20.28 -0.52
#